data_AF-A0A7W3P9C4-F1
#
_entry.id   AF-A0A7W3P9C4-F1
#
_cell.length_a   1.000
_cell.length_b   1.000
_cell.length_c   1.000
_cell.angle_alpha   90.00
_cell.angle_beta   90.00
_cell.angle_gamma   90.00
#
_symmetry.space_group_name_H-M   'P 1'
#
loop_
_entity.id
_entity.type
_entity.pdbx_description
1 polymer ?
#
loop_
_entity_poly.entity_id
_entity_poly.type
_entity_poly.pdbx_seq_one_letter_code
_entity_poly.pdbx_strand_id
1 'polypeptide(L)'
;MNSLAIAGLGTPELLIILAVVILLFGASKLPELARGSGRALRIFKAETKGLTDDDEMKTPEQRELDARQAELDAERDRLAREQQHRDDTTA
;
A
#
# COMPACT_ATOMS: atom_id res chain seq x y z
N MET A 1 -29.22 -5.48 36.41
CA MET A 1 -28.18 -4.43 36.52
C MET A 1 -27.20 -4.69 35.38
N ASN A 2 -27.47 -4.08 34.23
CA ASN A 2 -26.73 -4.35 33.01
C ASN A 2 -25.54 -3.37 32.98
N SER A 3 -24.57 -3.62 33.87
CA SER A 3 -23.47 -2.70 34.18
C SER A 3 -22.23 -2.95 33.31
N LEU A 4 -22.40 -3.34 32.04
CA LEU A 4 -21.30 -3.72 31.15
C LEU A 4 -21.36 -3.01 29.79
N ALA A 5 -21.89 -1.79 29.76
CA ALA A 5 -22.16 -1.06 28.52
C ALA A 5 -20.93 -0.41 27.84
N ILE A 6 -19.70 -0.59 28.36
CA ILE A 6 -18.54 0.20 27.88
C ILE A 6 -17.34 -0.66 27.42
N ALA A 7 -17.31 -1.98 27.66
CA ALA A 7 -16.12 -2.80 27.35
C ALA A 7 -16.25 -3.79 26.18
N GLY A 8 -17.43 -3.94 25.58
CA GLY A 8 -17.60 -4.92 24.50
C GLY A 8 -18.86 -4.65 23.72
N LEU A 9 -18.74 -3.89 22.63
CA LEU A 9 -19.76 -3.90 21.59
C LEU A 9 -19.82 -5.33 21.05
N GLY A 10 -20.78 -6.10 21.58
CA GLY A 10 -21.03 -7.45 21.13
C GLY A 10 -21.68 -7.43 19.75
N THR A 11 -21.76 -8.62 19.15
CA THR A 11 -22.51 -8.83 17.91
C THR A 11 -23.96 -8.31 18.00
N PRO A 12 -24.69 -8.43 19.13
CA PRO A 12 -26.06 -7.90 19.25
C PRO A 12 -26.15 -6.37 19.12
N GLU A 13 -25.26 -5.62 19.76
CA GLU A 13 -25.25 -4.16 19.73
C GLU A 13 -24.96 -3.65 18.31
N LEU A 14 -24.04 -4.30 17.61
CA LEU A 14 -23.71 -3.99 16.22
C LEU A 14 -24.88 -4.27 15.27
N LEU A 15 -25.66 -5.33 15.53
CA LEU A 15 -26.90 -5.61 14.80
C LEU A 15 -27.98 -4.55 15.04
N ILE A 16 -28.11 -4.04 16.27
CA ILE A 16 -29.06 -2.95 16.58
C ILE A 16 -28.67 -1.67 15.85
N ILE A 17 -27.39 -1.30 15.88
CA ILE A 17 -26.88 -0.12 15.15
C ILE A 17 -27.12 -0.29 13.65
N LEU A 18 -26.81 -1.47 13.08
CA LEU A 18 -27.07 -1.78 11.68
C LEU A 18 -28.57 -1.67 11.34
N ALA A 19 -29.45 -2.15 12.22
CA ALA A 19 -30.89 -2.04 12.04
C ALA A 19 -31.36 -0.57 12.01
N VAL A 20 -30.82 0.29 12.89
CA VAL A 20 -31.11 1.74 12.88
C VAL A 20 -30.62 2.38 11.58
N VAL A 21 -29.40 2.07 11.13
CA VAL A 21 -28.87 2.58 9.86
C VAL A 21 -29.75 2.14 8.68
N ILE A 22 -30.19 0.88 8.65
CA ILE A 22 -31.12 0.38 7.62
C ILE A 22 -32.47 1.10 7.69
N LEU A 23 -32.97 1.46 8.89
CA LEU A 23 -34.23 2.18 9.03
C LEU A 23 -34.13 3.62 8.50
N LEU A 24 -33.00 4.30 8.73
CA LEU A 24 -32.77 5.67 8.30
C LEU A 24 -32.52 5.79 6.78
N PHE A 25 -31.66 4.92 6.25
CA PHE A 25 -31.23 4.99 4.84
C PHE A 25 -32.03 4.05 3.94
N GLY A 26 -32.68 3.03 4.48
CA GLY A 26 -33.36 1.97 3.74
C GLY A 26 -32.43 0.81 3.36
N ALA A 27 -32.97 -0.41 3.35
CA ALA A 27 -32.23 -1.64 3.02
C ALA A 27 -31.63 -1.64 1.61
N SER A 28 -32.19 -0.85 0.69
CA SER A 28 -31.70 -0.73 -0.69
C SER A 28 -30.54 0.26 -0.85
N LYS A 29 -30.39 1.25 0.05
CA LYS A 29 -29.39 2.31 -0.12
C LYS A 29 -27.99 1.91 0.36
N LEU A 30 -27.90 1.12 1.43
CA LEU A 30 -26.61 0.57 1.87
C LEU A 30 -25.87 -0.26 0.80
N PRO A 31 -26.51 -1.25 0.13
CA PRO A 31 -25.84 -2.01 -0.91
C PRO A 31 -25.55 -1.17 -2.16
N GLU A 32 -26.38 -0.17 -2.47
CA GLU A 32 -26.15 0.77 -3.58
C GLU A 32 -24.88 1.61 -3.34
N LEU A 33 -24.75 2.18 -2.14
CA LEU A 33 -23.56 2.94 -1.71
C LEU A 33 -22.30 2.06 -1.63
N ALA A 34 -22.44 0.84 -1.11
CA ALA A 34 -21.33 -0.13 -1.02
C ALA A 34 -20.85 -0.55 -2.41
N ARG A 35 -21.76 -0.79 -3.37
CA ARG A 35 -21.40 -1.11 -4.76
C ARG A 35 -20.70 0.05 -5.46
N GLY A 36 -21.15 1.29 -5.25
CA GLY A 36 -20.49 2.49 -5.78
C GLY A 36 -19.07 2.64 -5.23
N SER A 37 -18.94 2.67 -3.90
CA SER A 37 -17.67 2.86 -3.20
C SER A 37 -16.70 1.71 -3.44
N GLY A 38 -17.19 0.46 -3.47
CA GLY A 38 -16.37 -0.73 -3.72
C GLY A 38 -15.77 -0.75 -5.13
N ARG A 39 -16.48 -0.25 -6.14
CA ARG A 39 -15.93 -0.09 -7.49
C ARG A 39 -14.80 0.95 -7.53
N ALA A 40 -15.00 2.10 -6.87
CA ALA A 40 -13.98 3.14 -6.78
C ALA A 40 -12.72 2.64 -6.05
N LEU A 41 -12.89 1.96 -4.90
CA LEU A 41 -11.78 1.35 -4.16
C LEU A 41 -11.06 0.26 -4.96
N ARG A 42 -11.79 -0.54 -5.75
CA ARG A 42 -11.21 -1.57 -6.62
C ARG A 42 -10.33 -0.96 -7.71
N ILE A 43 -10.81 0.09 -8.37
CA ILE A 43 -10.05 0.79 -9.42
C ILE A 43 -8.81 1.43 -8.79
N PHE A 44 -8.98 2.19 -7.71
CA PHE A 44 -7.88 2.80 -6.98
C PHE A 44 -6.83 1.77 -6.53
N LYS A 45 -7.25 0.61 -6.01
CA LYS A 45 -6.35 -0.48 -5.63
C LYS A 45 -5.61 -1.08 -6.83
N ALA A 46 -6.27 -1.22 -7.98
CA ALA A 46 -5.65 -1.76 -9.19
C ALA A 46 -4.60 -0.79 -9.77
N GLU A 47 -4.92 0.50 -9.85
CA GLU A 47 -3.97 1.53 -10.28
C GLU A 47 -2.78 1.63 -9.32
N THR A 48 -3.05 1.66 -8.00
CA THR A 48 -2.00 1.68 -6.96
C THR A 48 -1.13 0.42 -7.00
N LYS A 49 -1.71 -0.76 -7.33
CA LYS A 49 -0.93 -1.99 -7.49
C LYS A 49 0.01 -1.86 -8.69
N GLY A 50 -0.45 -1.33 -9.82
CA GLY A 50 0.39 -1.08 -11.00
C GLY A 50 1.60 -0.20 -10.68
N LEU A 51 1.43 0.84 -9.87
CA LEU A 51 2.51 1.72 -9.41
C LEU A 51 3.53 1.05 -8.46
N THR A 52 3.14 -0.04 -7.79
CA THR A 52 4.02 -0.82 -6.88
C THR A 52 4.62 -2.05 -7.57
N ASP A 53 3.95 -2.58 -8.59
CA ASP A 53 4.37 -3.75 -9.40
C ASP A 53 5.24 -3.38 -10.61
N ASP A 54 5.77 -2.15 -10.69
CA ASP A 54 6.68 -1.75 -11.78
C ASP A 54 7.94 -2.66 -11.86
N ASP A 55 8.25 -3.47 -10.84
CA ASP A 55 9.27 -4.53 -10.92
C ASP A 55 8.80 -5.81 -11.63
N GLU A 56 7.50 -6.14 -11.57
CA GLU A 56 6.93 -7.33 -12.20
C GLU A 56 6.67 -7.15 -13.72
N MET A 57 6.46 -5.92 -14.18
CA MET A 57 6.22 -5.59 -15.60
C MET A 57 7.47 -5.22 -16.43
N LYS A 58 8.66 -5.28 -15.84
CA LYS A 58 9.92 -5.06 -16.58
C LYS A 58 10.19 -6.21 -17.55
N THR A 59 10.52 -5.87 -18.80
CA THR A 59 11.00 -6.86 -19.76
C THR A 59 12.32 -7.48 -19.27
N PRO A 60 12.70 -8.69 -19.73
CA PRO A 60 13.98 -9.30 -19.37
C PRO A 60 15.18 -8.37 -19.59
N GLU A 61 15.15 -7.56 -20.66
CA GLU A 61 16.16 -6.54 -20.95
C GLU A 61 16.18 -5.40 -19.91
N GLN A 62 15.02 -4.90 -19.47
CA GLN A 62 14.97 -3.85 -18.45
C GLN A 62 15.48 -4.34 -17.09
N ARG A 63 15.21 -5.61 -16.75
CA ARG A 63 15.77 -6.22 -15.52
C ARG A 63 17.28 -6.38 -15.60
N GLU A 64 17.83 -6.74 -16.77
CA GLU A 64 19.28 -6.83 -16.97
C GLU A 64 19.94 -5.45 -16.90
N LEU A 65 19.32 -4.42 -17.47
CA LEU A 65 19.81 -3.04 -17.40
C LEU A 65 19.82 -2.52 -15.96
N ASP A 66 18.76 -2.75 -15.19
CA ASP A 66 18.70 -2.36 -13.78
C ASP A 66 19.76 -3.08 -12.93
N ALA A 67 19.98 -4.38 -13.18
CA ALA A 67 21.01 -5.16 -12.48
C ALA A 67 22.42 -4.67 -12.81
N ARG A 68 22.71 -4.39 -14.09
CA ARG A 68 23.99 -3.80 -14.54
C ARG A 68 24.19 -2.40 -13.99
N GLN A 69 23.13 -1.60 -13.92
CA GLN A 69 23.17 -0.25 -13.36
C GLN A 69 23.53 -0.29 -11.87
N ALA A 70 22.90 -1.18 -11.11
CA ALA A 70 23.22 -1.38 -9.69
C ALA A 70 24.68 -1.84 -9.46
N GLU A 71 25.22 -2.68 -10.35
CA GLU A 71 26.62 -3.12 -10.28
C GLU A 71 27.59 -1.97 -10.60
N LEU A 72 27.31 -1.17 -11.63
CA LEU A 72 28.09 0.01 -11.98
C LEU A 72 28.08 1.07 -10.88
N ASP A 73 26.93 1.29 -10.24
CA ASP A 73 26.81 2.24 -9.13
C ASP A 73 27.61 1.77 -7.91
N ALA A 74 27.58 0.47 -7.61
CA ALA A 74 28.42 -0.12 -6.56
C ALA A 74 29.93 -0.03 -6.89
N GLU A 75 30.31 -0.18 -8.15
CA GLU A 75 31.69 -0.01 -8.60
C GLU A 75 32.14 1.45 -8.50
N ARG A 76 31.29 2.40 -8.91
CA ARG A 76 31.54 3.84 -8.75
C ARG A 76 31.71 4.23 -7.29
N ASP A 77 30.90 3.69 -6.39
CA ASP A 77 31.04 3.92 -4.95
C ASP A 77 32.35 3.38 -4.38
N ARG A 78 32.80 2.21 -4.85
CA ARG A 78 34.10 1.64 -4.46
C ARG A 78 35.25 2.52 -4.96
N LEU A 79 35.21 2.91 -6.23
CA LEU A 79 36.22 3.78 -6.84
C LEU A 79 36.24 5.16 -6.17
N ALA A 80 35.09 5.72 -5.81
CA ALA A 80 35.00 6.98 -5.09
C ALA A 80 35.68 6.89 -3.71
N ARG A 81 35.44 5.81 -2.96
CA ARG A 81 36.11 5.57 -1.66
C ARG A 81 37.60 5.33 -1.82
N GLU A 82 38.01 4.66 -2.89
CA GLU A 82 39.42 4.33 -3.15
C GLU A 82 40.22 5.55 -3.62
N GLN A 83 39.61 6.44 -4.41
CA GLN A 83 40.19 7.73 -4.78
C GLN A 83 40.31 8.65 -3.57
N GLN A 84 39.28 8.70 -2.73
CA GLN A 84 39.29 9.51 -1.51
C GLN A 84 40.42 9.10 -0.54
N HIS A 85 40.82 7.82 -0.53
CA HIS A 85 41.93 7.36 0.31
C HIS A 85 43.31 7.64 -0.29
N ARG A 86 43.42 7.80 -1.63
CA ARG A 86 44.68 8.18 -2.28
C ARG A 86 45.01 9.66 -2.11
N ASP A 87 44.00 10.51 -2.09
CA ASP A 87 44.21 11.95 -2.02
C ASP A 87 44.70 12.38 -0.61
N ASP A 88 44.29 11.68 0.46
CA ASP A 88 44.74 11.96 1.83
C ASP A 88 46.23 11.61 2.09
N THR A 89 46.87 10.81 1.23
CA THR A 89 48.31 10.44 1.38
C THR A 89 49.24 11.44 0.68
N THR A 90 48.72 12.41 -0.08
CA THR A 90 49.52 13.34 -0.89
C THR A 90 49.58 14.77 -0.31
N ALA A 91 48.99 15.02 0.86
CA ALA A 91 49.09 16.28 1.60
C ALA A 91 50.08 16.18 2.77
#